data_AF-A0A084GDE1-F1
#
_entry.id   AF-A0A084GDE1-F1
#
_cell.length_a   1.000
_cell.length_b   1.000
_cell.length_c   1.000
_cell.angle_alpha   90.00
_cell.angle_beta   90.00
_cell.angle_gamma   90.00
#
_symmetry.space_group_name_H-M   'P 1'
#
loop_
_entity.id
_entity.type
_entity.pdbx_description
1 polymer ?
#
loop_
_entity_poly.entity_id
_entity_poly.type
_entity_poly.pdbx_seq_one_letter_code
_entity_poly.pdbx_strand_id
1 'polypeptide(L)'
;MGGEPQDLDPQDVGPRRGRRRGLLPPELVDLLTPALKVGALAGGAGAVTGVAAGIIRDAPPVLFGLVSSIQWFTLGSTYWLSRSIITRSWGGGQPLSTTDKTKASALAGGTAGMVGGLLRGPRNIVPGAIVFTLFGAAGQGIANKLSEWKVAQRGEEGSSWLRSKYSPLRKLTDEEYESFIGEKMLKIEAEIALIDDKISELKAEAQAKIEAEGVLNATPSSPEASKEDVSPKTLNQNSQAKSWWR
;
A
#
# COMPACT_ATOMS: atom_id res chain seq x y z
N MET A 1 62.33 34.74 9.47
CA MET A 1 61.18 34.32 10.31
C MET A 1 59.97 34.38 9.39
N GLY A 2 59.68 33.31 8.63
CA GLY A 2 58.93 32.11 9.08
C GLY A 2 57.43 32.42 8.88
N GLY A 3 56.72 31.85 7.88
CA GLY A 3 56.19 30.47 7.89
C GLY A 3 55.23 30.35 9.08
N GLU A 4 53.91 30.26 8.97
CA GLU A 4 53.08 29.31 8.20
C GLU A 4 51.59 29.76 8.21
N PRO A 5 50.70 29.10 7.44
CA PRO A 5 49.35 29.54 7.09
C PRO A 5 48.31 29.20 8.17
N GLN A 6 47.17 29.90 8.18
CA GLN A 6 46.00 29.42 8.91
C GLN A 6 45.13 28.60 7.97
N ASP A 7 44.90 27.39 8.46
CA ASP A 7 44.32 26.26 7.78
C ASP A 7 42.85 26.43 7.41
N LEU A 8 42.53 25.69 6.36
CA LEU A 8 41.21 25.33 5.85
C LEU A 8 40.22 24.97 6.97
N ASP A 9 39.07 25.64 6.98
CA ASP A 9 37.85 25.08 7.56
C ASP A 9 37.03 24.44 6.42
N PRO A 10 36.93 23.09 6.35
CA PRO A 10 36.31 22.42 5.23
C PRO A 10 34.89 21.96 5.57
N GLN A 11 34.01 22.76 6.16
CA GLN A 11 32.59 22.36 6.33
C GLN A 11 31.59 23.49 6.15
N ASP A 12 31.16 23.72 4.90
CA ASP A 12 29.72 23.80 4.62
C ASP A 12 29.43 23.56 3.11
N VAL A 13 29.70 22.34 2.63
CA VAL A 13 29.24 21.88 1.32
C VAL A 13 27.93 21.12 1.49
N GLY A 14 26.91 21.78 2.04
CA GLY A 14 25.55 21.27 2.01
C GLY A 14 25.12 21.00 0.55
N PRO A 15 24.45 19.86 0.26
CA PRO A 15 24.04 19.54 -1.10
C PRO A 15 23.07 20.60 -1.60
N ARG A 16 23.55 21.44 -2.53
CA ARG A 16 22.72 22.35 -3.33
C ARG A 16 21.74 21.51 -4.13
N ARG A 17 20.56 21.24 -3.54
CA ARG A 17 19.40 20.68 -4.24
C ARG A 17 19.15 21.54 -5.46
N GLY A 18 19.40 20.97 -6.64
CA GLY A 18 19.33 21.66 -7.92
C GLY A 18 18.03 22.43 -8.06
N ARG A 19 18.14 23.76 -8.00
CA ARG A 19 17.08 24.71 -8.37
C ARG A 19 16.76 24.48 -9.84
N ARG A 20 15.79 23.60 -10.12
CA ARG A 20 15.15 23.56 -11.43
C ARG A 20 14.36 24.85 -11.58
N ARG A 21 14.91 25.81 -12.32
CA ARG A 21 14.24 27.05 -12.74
C ARG A 21 13.02 26.66 -13.59
N GLY A 22 11.86 26.57 -12.95
CA GLY A 22 10.57 26.49 -13.64
C GLY A 22 10.06 27.88 -13.99
N LEU A 23 9.03 27.93 -14.85
CA LEU A 23 8.35 29.15 -15.33
C LEU A 23 7.54 29.88 -14.24
N LEU A 24 7.57 29.40 -12.99
CA LEU A 24 6.81 29.95 -11.87
C LEU A 24 7.76 30.28 -10.71
N PRO A 25 7.46 31.31 -9.90
CA PRO A 25 8.18 31.63 -8.68
C PRO A 25 8.36 30.39 -7.80
N PRO A 26 9.56 30.13 -7.25
CA PRO A 26 9.81 28.93 -6.44
C PRO A 26 8.86 28.81 -5.24
N GLU A 27 8.40 29.93 -4.69
CA GLU A 27 7.42 29.96 -3.61
C GLU A 27 6.05 29.39 -4.00
N LEU A 28 5.61 29.64 -5.24
CA LEU A 28 4.36 29.10 -5.75
C LEU A 28 4.50 27.61 -6.05
N VAL A 29 5.66 27.17 -6.53
CA VAL A 29 5.93 25.74 -6.76
C VAL A 29 5.90 24.99 -5.43
N ASP A 30 6.51 25.53 -4.38
CA ASP A 30 6.49 24.91 -3.04
C ASP A 30 5.09 24.89 -2.40
N LEU A 31 4.23 25.84 -2.78
CA LEU A 31 2.84 25.92 -2.32
C LEU A 31 1.88 25.01 -3.10
N LEU A 32 2.03 24.99 -4.43
CA LEU A 32 1.15 24.27 -5.36
C LEU A 32 1.51 22.79 -5.44
N THR A 33 2.79 22.41 -5.38
CA THR A 33 3.21 21.01 -5.44
C THR A 33 2.49 20.13 -4.40
N PRO A 34 2.46 20.49 -3.11
CA PRO A 34 1.76 19.66 -2.13
C PRO A 34 0.24 19.73 -2.30
N ALA A 35 -0.32 20.87 -2.72
CA ALA A 35 -1.76 20.99 -3.00
C ALA A 35 -2.21 20.13 -4.19
N LEU A 36 -1.38 20.04 -5.22
CA LEU A 36 -1.62 19.20 -6.40
C LEU A 36 -1.45 17.73 -6.07
N LYS A 37 -0.46 17.35 -5.24
CA LYS A 37 -0.31 15.96 -4.77
C LYS A 37 -1.52 15.50 -3.97
N VAL A 38 -1.95 16.29 -3.01
CA VAL A 38 -3.13 15.98 -2.18
C VAL A 38 -4.38 15.97 -3.04
N GLY A 39 -4.52 16.93 -3.96
CA GLY A 39 -5.60 16.95 -4.94
C GLY A 39 -5.62 15.71 -5.83
N ALA A 40 -4.48 15.27 -6.36
CA ALA A 40 -4.38 14.09 -7.22
C ALA A 40 -4.74 12.81 -6.46
N LEU A 41 -4.27 12.65 -5.21
CA LEU A 41 -4.65 11.53 -4.36
C LEU A 41 -6.15 11.53 -4.05
N ALA A 42 -6.70 12.70 -3.69
CA ALA A 42 -8.13 12.86 -3.44
C ALA A 42 -8.97 12.60 -4.70
N GLY A 43 -8.53 13.10 -5.85
CA GLY A 43 -9.18 12.89 -7.15
C GLY A 43 -9.14 11.43 -7.60
N GLY A 44 -8.05 10.72 -7.31
CA GLY A 44 -7.95 9.27 -7.53
C GLY A 44 -8.94 8.49 -6.66
N ALA A 45 -9.02 8.79 -5.37
CA ALA A 45 -10.03 8.20 -4.47
C ALA A 45 -11.46 8.55 -4.90
N GLY A 46 -11.67 9.79 -5.36
CA GLY A 46 -12.92 10.25 -5.96
C GLY A 46 -13.27 9.48 -7.22
N ALA A 47 -12.28 9.10 -8.04
CA ALA A 47 -12.48 8.30 -9.25
C ALA A 47 -13.05 6.94 -8.90
N VAL A 48 -12.39 6.23 -7.98
CA VAL A 48 -12.79 4.89 -7.54
C VAL A 48 -14.19 4.93 -6.95
N THR A 49 -14.44 5.89 -6.07
CA THR A 49 -15.77 6.07 -5.45
C THR A 49 -16.83 6.43 -6.49
N GLY A 50 -16.49 7.27 -7.47
CA GLY A 50 -17.41 7.69 -8.53
C GLY A 50 -17.76 6.55 -9.48
N VAL A 51 -16.79 5.73 -9.88
CA VAL A 51 -17.02 4.52 -10.69
C VAL A 51 -17.95 3.56 -9.96
N ALA A 52 -17.66 3.27 -8.68
CA ALA A 52 -18.50 2.41 -7.86
C ALA A 52 -19.94 2.96 -7.74
N ALA A 53 -20.09 4.27 -7.50
CA ALA A 53 -21.39 4.91 -7.44
C ALA A 53 -22.13 4.90 -8.78
N GLY A 54 -21.43 5.01 -9.91
CA GLY A 54 -22.00 4.89 -11.24
C GLY A 54 -22.58 3.50 -11.50
N ILE A 55 -21.86 2.44 -11.09
CA ILE A 55 -22.33 1.05 -11.18
C ILE A 55 -23.58 0.84 -10.32
N ILE A 56 -23.58 1.31 -9.06
CA ILE A 56 -24.72 1.14 -8.15
C ILE A 56 -25.99 1.87 -8.64
N ARG A 57 -25.83 2.93 -9.43
CA ARG A 57 -26.93 3.79 -9.89
C ARG A 57 -27.32 3.55 -11.36
N ASP A 58 -26.84 2.49 -11.99
CA ASP A 58 -27.04 2.21 -13.42
C ASP A 58 -26.72 3.42 -14.33
N ALA A 59 -25.71 4.20 -13.95
CA ALA A 59 -25.29 5.39 -14.66
C ALA A 59 -23.91 5.18 -15.31
N PRO A 60 -23.49 5.99 -16.30
CA PRO A 60 -22.22 5.80 -16.99
C PRO A 60 -21.03 5.88 -16.00
N PRO A 61 -20.34 4.76 -15.70
CA PRO A 61 -19.39 4.70 -14.59
C PRO A 61 -18.16 5.56 -14.85
N VAL A 62 -17.75 5.71 -16.11
CA VAL A 62 -16.65 6.58 -16.52
C VAL A 62 -16.98 8.05 -16.27
N LEU A 63 -18.21 8.48 -16.56
CA LEU A 63 -18.63 9.87 -16.36
C LEU A 63 -18.76 10.19 -14.87
N PHE A 64 -19.36 9.30 -14.09
CA PHE A 64 -19.45 9.45 -12.64
C PHE A 64 -18.07 9.42 -11.97
N GLY A 65 -17.17 8.54 -12.42
CA GLY A 65 -15.77 8.53 -12.03
C GLY A 65 -15.09 9.87 -12.29
N LEU A 66 -15.15 10.36 -13.54
CA LEU A 66 -14.52 11.61 -13.94
C LEU A 66 -15.06 12.83 -13.17
N VAL A 67 -16.38 12.96 -13.08
CA VAL A 67 -17.02 14.07 -12.37
C VAL A 67 -16.66 14.03 -10.89
N SER A 68 -16.70 12.86 -10.26
CA SER A 68 -16.29 12.69 -8.87
C SER A 68 -14.80 13.01 -8.68
N SER A 69 -13.92 12.55 -9.57
CA SER A 69 -12.49 12.91 -9.52
C SER A 69 -12.26 14.40 -9.57
N ILE A 70 -12.90 15.11 -10.50
CA ILE A 70 -12.76 16.57 -10.64
C ILE A 70 -13.23 17.25 -9.34
N GLN A 71 -14.38 16.84 -8.81
CA GLN A 71 -14.94 17.42 -7.59
C GLN A 71 -14.02 17.20 -6.37
N TRP A 72 -13.51 15.98 -6.19
CA TRP A 72 -12.60 15.65 -5.08
C TRP A 72 -11.20 16.24 -5.25
N PHE A 73 -10.72 16.36 -6.49
CA PHE A 73 -9.48 17.04 -6.83
C PHE A 73 -9.55 18.52 -6.46
N THR A 74 -10.60 19.23 -6.91
CA THR A 74 -10.77 20.65 -6.58
C THR A 74 -10.88 20.86 -5.09
N LEU A 75 -11.70 20.08 -4.40
CA LEU A 75 -11.82 20.16 -2.93
C LEU A 75 -10.47 19.94 -2.22
N GLY A 76 -9.72 18.89 -2.60
CA GLY A 76 -8.43 18.57 -2.01
C GLY A 76 -7.37 19.65 -2.25
N SER A 77 -7.26 20.13 -3.49
CA SER A 77 -6.32 21.18 -3.85
C SER A 77 -6.66 22.52 -3.22
N THR A 78 -7.92 22.95 -3.23
CA THR A 78 -8.34 24.22 -2.61
C THR A 78 -8.16 24.18 -1.10
N TYR A 79 -8.49 23.07 -0.44
CA TYR A 79 -8.28 22.91 1.00
C TYR A 79 -6.80 23.04 1.35
N TRP A 80 -5.93 22.29 0.68
CA TRP A 80 -4.51 22.28 1.01
C TRP A 80 -3.83 23.62 0.69
N LEU A 81 -4.22 24.24 -0.43
CA LEU A 81 -3.73 25.56 -0.82
C LEU A 81 -4.14 26.63 0.19
N SER A 82 -5.44 26.68 0.53
CA SER A 82 -5.96 27.66 1.48
C SER A 82 -5.34 27.49 2.86
N ARG A 83 -5.21 26.24 3.33
CA ARG A 83 -4.53 25.93 4.58
C ARG A 83 -3.09 26.42 4.57
N SER A 84 -2.35 26.17 3.49
CA SER A 84 -0.94 26.54 3.38
C SER A 84 -0.75 28.07 3.42
N ILE A 85 -1.59 28.83 2.70
CA ILE A 85 -1.56 30.30 2.71
C ILE A 85 -1.85 30.83 4.12
N ILE A 86 -2.90 30.32 4.76
CA ILE A 86 -3.33 30.73 6.10
C ILE A 86 -2.25 30.42 7.15
N THR A 87 -1.63 29.24 7.09
CA THR A 87 -0.56 28.89 8.02
C THR A 87 0.71 29.71 7.78
N ARG A 88 1.00 30.10 6.54
CA ARG A 88 2.17 30.93 6.20
C ARG A 88 1.98 32.38 6.63
N SER A 89 0.75 32.91 6.60
CA SER A 89 0.46 34.26 7.08
C SER A 89 0.47 34.35 8.61
N TRP A 90 0.06 33.30 9.33
CA TRP A 90 0.06 33.30 10.80
C TRP A 90 1.37 32.83 11.43
N GLY A 91 2.10 31.92 10.77
CA GLY A 91 3.20 31.18 11.38
C GLY A 91 4.59 31.70 11.02
N GLY A 92 4.80 33.02 10.97
CA GLY A 92 6.03 33.70 10.51
C GLY A 92 7.36 33.25 11.16
N GLY A 93 7.76 32.00 10.92
CA GLY A 93 8.94 31.33 11.46
C GLY A 93 8.73 30.45 12.70
N GLN A 94 7.53 30.41 13.32
CA GLN A 94 7.29 29.66 14.56
C GLN A 94 6.26 28.52 14.38
N PRO A 95 6.40 27.39 15.11
CA PRO A 95 5.43 26.31 15.07
C PRO A 95 4.08 26.78 15.64
N LEU A 96 3.05 26.80 14.79
CA LEU A 96 1.71 27.20 15.17
C LEU A 96 1.14 26.37 16.32
N SER A 97 0.45 27.04 17.24
CA SER A 97 -0.31 26.42 18.31
C SER A 97 -1.37 25.46 17.75
N THR A 98 -1.73 24.43 18.53
CA THR A 98 -2.76 23.45 18.16
C THR A 98 -4.11 24.12 17.87
N THR A 99 -4.42 25.20 18.59
CA THR A 99 -5.62 26.03 18.37
C THR A 99 -5.57 26.77 17.03
N ASP A 100 -4.42 27.31 16.66
CA ASP A 100 -4.25 28.06 15.41
C ASP A 100 -4.30 27.14 14.18
N LYS A 101 -3.75 25.93 14.31
CA LYS A 101 -3.90 24.88 13.29
C LYS A 101 -5.37 24.51 13.09
N THR A 102 -6.16 24.41 14.16
CA THR A 102 -7.59 24.08 14.08
C THR A 102 -8.37 25.21 13.41
N LYS A 103 -8.11 26.47 13.76
CA LYS A 103 -8.69 27.64 13.08
C LYS A 103 -8.32 27.70 11.60
N ALA A 104 -7.04 27.50 11.28
CA ALA A 104 -6.57 27.48 9.89
C ALA A 104 -7.23 26.36 9.08
N SER A 105 -7.43 25.19 9.68
CA SER A 105 -8.08 24.04 9.04
C SER A 105 -9.59 24.25 8.88
N ALA A 106 -10.23 24.91 9.85
CA ALA A 106 -11.63 25.29 9.76
C ALA A 106 -11.85 26.31 8.62
N LEU A 107 -11.05 27.36 8.56
CA LEU A 107 -11.12 28.37 7.50
C LEU A 107 -10.81 27.78 6.12
N ALA A 108 -9.77 26.93 6.01
CA ALA A 108 -9.46 26.22 4.77
C ALA A 108 -10.56 25.24 4.36
N GLY A 109 -11.23 24.61 5.33
CA GLY A 109 -12.43 23.81 5.10
C GLY A 109 -13.58 24.64 4.55
N GLY A 110 -13.84 25.81 5.14
CA GLY A 110 -14.85 26.75 4.68
C GLY A 110 -14.60 27.23 3.25
N THR A 111 -13.39 27.66 2.92
CA THR A 111 -13.03 28.12 1.56
C THR A 111 -13.14 26.99 0.54
N ALA A 112 -12.65 25.79 0.86
CA ALA A 112 -12.83 24.61 0.01
C ALA A 112 -14.31 24.26 -0.16
N GLY A 113 -15.12 24.34 0.91
CA GLY A 113 -16.55 24.11 0.88
C GLY A 113 -17.32 25.12 0.03
N MET A 114 -16.90 26.39 0.04
CA MET A 114 -17.46 27.41 -0.85
C MET A 114 -17.17 27.10 -2.32
N VAL A 115 -15.92 26.73 -2.64
CA VAL A 115 -15.51 26.37 -4.00
C VAL A 115 -16.21 25.10 -4.48
N GLY A 116 -16.25 24.07 -3.64
CA GLY A 116 -16.95 22.81 -3.96
C GLY A 116 -18.47 22.94 -4.01
N GLY A 117 -19.04 23.86 -3.24
CA GLY A 117 -20.45 24.24 -3.31
C GLY A 117 -20.76 24.94 -4.63
N LEU A 118 -19.92 25.88 -5.06
CA LEU A 118 -20.07 26.59 -6.34
C LEU A 118 -20.09 25.63 -7.53
N LEU A 119 -19.25 24.59 -7.53
CA LEU A 119 -19.24 23.55 -8.58
C LEU A 119 -20.56 22.77 -8.71
N ARG A 120 -21.39 22.76 -7.67
CA ARG A 120 -22.73 22.11 -7.66
C ARG A 120 -23.89 23.11 -7.73
N GLY A 121 -23.60 24.41 -7.72
CA GLY A 121 -24.56 25.50 -7.83
C GLY A 121 -24.46 26.52 -6.68
N PRO A 122 -24.81 27.80 -6.92
CA PRO A 122 -24.62 28.88 -5.94
C PRO A 122 -25.42 28.69 -4.64
N ARG A 123 -26.54 27.95 -4.70
CA ARG A 123 -27.36 27.60 -3.52
C ARG A 123 -26.65 26.65 -2.55
N ASN A 124 -25.60 25.96 -3.00
CA ASN A 124 -24.85 24.98 -2.21
C ASN A 124 -23.57 25.54 -1.57
N ILE A 125 -23.27 26.83 -1.79
CA ILE A 125 -22.07 27.49 -1.25
C ILE A 125 -22.11 27.56 0.29
N VAL A 126 -23.21 28.08 0.87
CA VAL A 126 -23.33 28.26 2.32
C VAL A 126 -23.36 26.92 3.07
N PRO A 127 -24.20 25.93 2.67
CA PRO A 127 -24.17 24.62 3.30
C PRO A 127 -22.80 23.93 3.17
N GLY A 128 -22.15 24.06 2.00
CA GLY A 128 -20.81 23.53 1.77
C GLY A 128 -19.78 24.14 2.71
N ALA A 129 -19.75 25.46 2.84
CA ALA A 129 -18.84 26.16 3.74
C ALA A 129 -18.97 25.65 5.19
N ILE A 130 -20.20 25.53 5.70
CA ILE A 130 -20.47 25.09 7.08
C ILE A 130 -19.96 23.66 7.30
N VAL A 131 -20.39 22.72 6.45
CA VAL A 131 -20.03 21.31 6.60
C VAL A 131 -18.52 21.12 6.50
N PHE A 132 -17.88 21.68 5.48
CA PHE A 132 -16.44 21.51 5.29
C PHE A 132 -15.61 22.27 6.34
N THR A 133 -16.10 23.37 6.92
CA THR A 133 -15.47 24.02 8.09
C THR A 133 -15.44 23.08 9.29
N LEU A 134 -16.57 22.42 9.59
CA LEU A 134 -16.66 21.44 10.66
C LEU A 134 -15.75 20.25 10.41
N PHE A 135 -15.74 19.71 9.18
CA PHE A 135 -14.80 18.64 8.80
C PHE A 135 -13.33 19.07 8.93
N GLY A 136 -13.00 20.30 8.56
CA GLY A 136 -11.65 20.85 8.71
C GLY A 136 -11.22 20.97 10.17
N ALA A 137 -12.10 21.47 11.04
CA ALA A 137 -11.85 21.57 12.48
C ALA A 137 -11.74 20.19 13.14
N ALA A 138 -12.68 19.29 12.85
CA ALA A 138 -12.70 17.93 13.38
C ALA A 138 -11.48 17.12 12.92
N GLY A 139 -11.14 17.20 11.62
CA GLY A 139 -9.96 16.54 11.07
C GLY A 139 -8.67 17.02 11.72
N GLN A 140 -8.56 18.32 12.03
CA GLN A 140 -7.42 18.84 12.78
C GLN A 140 -7.43 18.40 14.25
N GLY A 141 -8.58 18.29 14.89
CA GLY A 141 -8.71 17.74 16.25
C GLY A 141 -8.22 16.30 16.34
N ILE A 142 -8.55 15.47 15.34
CA ILE A 142 -8.04 14.09 15.23
C ILE A 142 -6.53 14.10 15.00
N ALA A 143 -6.02 14.95 14.10
CA ALA A 143 -4.59 15.05 13.84
C ALA A 143 -3.80 15.49 15.08
N ASN A 144 -4.34 16.42 15.88
CA ASN A 144 -3.75 16.87 17.13
C ASN A 144 -3.69 15.71 18.14
N LYS A 145 -4.80 14.99 18.37
CA LYS A 145 -4.82 13.79 19.24
C LYS A 145 -3.85 12.71 18.78
N LEU A 146 -3.75 12.45 17.48
CA LEU A 146 -2.81 11.47 16.94
C LEU A 146 -1.36 11.94 17.10
N SER A 147 -1.08 13.24 17.01
CA SER A 147 0.25 13.78 17.27
C SER A 147 0.62 13.71 18.75
N GLU A 148 -0.34 13.96 19.65
CA GLU A 148 -0.18 13.76 21.10
C GLU A 148 0.08 12.28 21.41
N TRP A 149 -0.66 11.36 20.79
CA TRP A 149 -0.40 9.92 20.91
C TRP A 149 0.95 9.51 20.34
N LYS A 150 1.38 10.07 19.21
CA LYS A 150 2.71 9.78 18.64
C LYS A 150 3.83 10.33 19.52
N VAL A 151 3.65 11.47 20.17
CA VAL A 151 4.62 12.03 21.12
C VAL A 151 4.64 11.22 22.41
N ALA A 152 3.47 10.84 22.93
CA ALA A 152 3.35 9.93 24.07
C ALA A 152 3.99 8.56 23.78
N GLN A 153 3.79 8.01 22.58
CA GLN A 153 4.39 6.77 22.09
C GLN A 153 5.87 6.92 21.66
N ARG A 154 6.41 8.13 21.67
CA ARG A 154 7.85 8.39 21.49
C ARG A 154 8.55 8.58 22.83
N GLY A 155 7.82 8.98 23.88
CA GLY A 155 8.28 9.01 25.27
C GLY A 155 8.13 7.67 25.98
N GLU A 156 7.11 6.88 25.64
CA GLU A 156 7.00 5.46 25.97
C GLU A 156 7.49 4.65 24.78
N GLU A 157 8.59 3.92 24.94
CA GLU A 157 9.18 3.01 23.95
C GLU A 157 8.10 2.29 23.14
N GLY A 158 7.96 2.72 21.88
CA GLY A 158 6.71 2.59 21.16
C GLY A 158 6.23 1.16 21.01
N SER A 159 4.97 0.88 21.41
CA SER A 159 4.13 -0.16 20.79
C SER A 159 2.78 -0.46 21.47
N SER A 160 2.10 0.42 22.20
CA SER A 160 0.79 0.00 22.79
C SER A 160 -0.25 -0.48 21.75
N TRP A 161 -0.33 0.16 20.56
CA TRP A 161 -1.18 -0.31 19.45
C TRP A 161 -0.58 -1.46 18.62
N LEU A 162 0.75 -1.46 18.42
CA LEU A 162 1.45 -2.49 17.63
C LEU A 162 1.73 -3.80 18.41
N ARG A 163 1.63 -3.78 19.76
CA ARG A 163 1.64 -4.96 20.66
C ARG A 163 0.25 -5.52 20.93
N SER A 164 -0.82 -4.87 20.46
CA SER A 164 -2.17 -5.40 20.66
C SER A 164 -2.29 -6.76 19.97
N LYS A 165 -2.89 -7.74 20.65
CA LYS A 165 -3.14 -9.11 20.17
C LYS A 165 -3.85 -9.18 18.80
N TYR A 166 -4.45 -8.08 18.37
CA TYR A 166 -5.23 -7.97 17.14
C TYR A 166 -4.51 -7.24 15.99
N SER A 167 -3.22 -6.90 16.13
CA SER A 167 -2.44 -6.25 15.06
C SER A 167 -1.75 -7.27 14.15
N PRO A 168 -1.99 -7.25 12.82
CA PRO A 168 -1.33 -8.14 11.85
C PRO A 168 0.19 -7.90 11.71
N LEU A 169 0.70 -6.76 12.20
CA LEU A 169 2.11 -6.38 12.13
C LEU A 169 2.69 -6.26 13.55
N ARG A 170 2.56 -7.32 14.34
CA ARG A 170 3.13 -7.42 15.69
C ARG A 170 4.64 -7.54 15.61
N LYS A 171 5.36 -6.64 16.29
CA LYS A 171 6.79 -6.84 16.56
C LYS A 171 6.93 -7.88 17.67
N LEU A 172 7.48 -9.04 17.35
CA LEU A 172 7.94 -10.01 18.36
C LEU A 172 9.20 -9.46 19.03
N THR A 173 9.39 -9.74 20.32
CA THR A 173 10.70 -9.60 20.96
C THR A 173 11.60 -10.76 20.51
N ASP A 174 12.91 -10.61 20.66
CA ASP A 174 13.87 -11.62 20.18
C ASP A 174 13.60 -13.00 20.83
N GLU A 175 13.18 -13.04 22.10
CA GLU A 175 12.81 -14.29 22.78
C GLU A 175 11.49 -14.91 22.25
N GLU A 176 10.51 -14.08 21.89
CA GLU A 176 9.26 -14.56 21.28
C GLU A 176 9.50 -15.08 19.85
N TYR A 177 10.47 -14.52 19.13
CA TYR A 177 10.86 -14.98 17.80
C TYR A 177 11.56 -16.34 17.85
N GLU A 178 12.47 -16.53 18.80
CA GLU A 178 13.17 -17.81 18.99
C GLU A 178 12.19 -18.94 19.33
N SER A 179 11.27 -18.71 20.27
CA SER A 179 10.23 -19.69 20.64
C SER A 179 9.28 -19.99 19.48
N PHE A 180 8.85 -18.95 18.73
CA PHE A 180 7.99 -19.14 17.55
C PHE A 180 8.68 -19.95 16.45
N ILE A 181 9.94 -19.67 16.14
CA ILE A 181 10.70 -20.43 15.14
C ILE A 181 10.96 -21.86 15.62
N GLY A 182 11.26 -22.06 16.91
CA GLY A 182 11.42 -23.39 17.50
C GLY A 182 10.15 -24.25 17.37
N GLU A 183 8.98 -23.69 17.67
CA GLU A 183 7.69 -24.37 17.48
C GLU A 183 7.42 -24.71 16.01
N LYS A 184 7.75 -23.81 15.07
CA LYS A 184 7.60 -24.07 13.63
C LYS A 184 8.56 -25.13 13.14
N MET A 185 9.80 -25.15 13.63
CA MET A 185 10.80 -26.15 13.26
C MET A 185 10.33 -27.55 13.67
N LEU A 186 9.89 -27.72 14.93
CA LEU A 186 9.38 -29.00 15.42
C LEU A 186 8.19 -29.51 14.63
N LYS A 187 7.30 -28.60 14.22
CA LYS A 187 6.14 -28.96 13.37
C LYS A 187 6.59 -29.43 11.98
N ILE A 188 7.53 -28.72 11.36
CA ILE A 188 8.06 -29.07 10.04
C ILE A 188 8.80 -30.42 10.11
N GLU A 189 9.59 -30.66 11.15
CA GLU A 189 10.29 -31.94 11.35
C GLU A 189 9.31 -33.11 11.50
N ALA A 190 8.21 -32.93 12.23
CA ALA A 190 7.16 -33.93 12.34
C ALA A 190 6.43 -34.17 11.00
N GLU A 191 6.18 -33.11 10.23
CA GLU A 191 5.60 -33.22 8.89
C GLU A 191 6.55 -33.94 7.91
N ILE A 192 7.88 -33.71 8.02
CA ILE A 192 8.90 -34.42 7.23
C ILE A 192 8.89 -35.91 7.55
N ALA A 193 8.85 -36.30 8.83
CA ALA A 193 8.79 -37.72 9.21
C ALA A 193 7.55 -38.42 8.63
N LEU A 194 6.38 -37.78 8.71
CA LEU A 194 5.15 -38.31 8.13
C LEU A 194 5.21 -38.43 6.60
N ILE A 195 5.90 -37.49 5.93
CA ILE A 195 6.09 -37.54 4.48
C ILE A 195 7.06 -38.66 4.11
N ASP A 196 8.13 -38.88 4.88
CA ASP A 196 9.10 -39.94 4.61
C ASP A 196 8.47 -41.34 4.76
N ASP A 197 7.63 -41.53 5.79
CA ASP A 197 6.82 -42.73 5.96
C ASP A 197 5.93 -42.98 4.73
N LYS A 198 5.22 -41.94 4.25
CA LYS A 198 4.39 -42.02 3.04
C LYS A 198 5.20 -42.30 1.76
N ILE A 199 6.41 -41.76 1.65
CA ILE A 199 7.31 -42.04 0.52
C ILE A 199 7.76 -43.50 0.55
N SER A 200 8.06 -44.04 1.73
CA SER A 200 8.47 -45.43 1.88
C SER A 200 7.34 -46.41 1.51
N GLU A 201 6.11 -46.11 1.93
CA GLU A 201 4.91 -46.86 1.59
C GLU A 201 4.65 -46.83 0.09
N LEU A 202 4.65 -45.65 -0.53
CA LEU A 202 4.48 -45.51 -1.98
C LEU A 202 5.58 -46.20 -2.78
N LYS A 203 6.82 -46.24 -2.28
CA LYS A 203 7.93 -46.99 -2.92
C LYS A 203 7.73 -48.50 -2.79
N ALA A 204 7.28 -48.99 -1.64
CA ALA A 204 6.98 -50.40 -1.44
C ALA A 204 5.81 -50.85 -2.32
N GLU A 205 4.76 -50.04 -2.43
CA GLU A 205 3.65 -50.28 -3.37
C GLU A 205 4.10 -50.26 -4.83
N ALA A 206 4.96 -49.31 -5.20
CA ALA A 206 5.51 -49.24 -6.55
C ALA A 206 6.40 -50.45 -6.88
N GLN A 207 7.24 -50.90 -5.94
CA GLN A 207 8.04 -52.11 -6.10
C GLN A 207 7.17 -53.36 -6.18
N ALA A 208 6.15 -53.49 -5.33
CA ALA A 208 5.20 -54.61 -5.39
C ALA A 208 4.42 -54.64 -6.72
N LYS A 209 4.08 -53.47 -7.28
CA LYS A 209 3.45 -53.37 -8.61
C LYS A 209 4.42 -53.76 -9.74
N ILE A 210 5.68 -53.32 -9.67
CA ILE A 210 6.72 -53.70 -10.65
C ILE A 210 7.00 -55.21 -10.60
N GLU A 211 7.02 -55.80 -9.40
CA GLU A 211 7.19 -57.25 -9.22
C GLU A 211 5.97 -58.04 -9.72
N ALA A 212 4.75 -57.53 -9.50
CA ALA A 212 3.52 -58.13 -10.02
C ALA A 212 3.44 -58.08 -11.56
N GLU A 213 3.92 -57.00 -12.19
CA GLU A 213 4.00 -56.88 -13.66
C GLU A 213 5.18 -57.68 -14.25
N GLY A 214 6.27 -57.89 -13.50
CA GLY A 214 7.42 -58.70 -13.91
C GLY A 214 7.16 -60.21 -13.93
N VAL A 215 6.26 -60.71 -13.07
CA VAL A 215 5.90 -62.14 -13.01
C VAL A 215 4.94 -62.54 -14.15
N LEU A 216 4.19 -61.61 -14.73
CA LEU A 216 3.28 -61.89 -15.86
C LEU A 216 4.01 -62.05 -17.21
N ASN A 217 5.29 -61.66 -17.32
CA ASN A 217 6.08 -61.80 -18.54
C ASN A 217 6.99 -63.05 -18.60
N ALA A 218 6.93 -63.94 -17.59
CA ALA A 218 7.75 -65.16 -17.54
C ALA A 218 6.90 -66.43 -17.74
N THR A 219 6.53 -66.75 -18.97
CA THR A 219 6.15 -68.13 -19.35
C THR A 219 6.68 -68.43 -20.76
N PRO A 220 7.49 -69.49 -20.95
CA PRO A 220 8.10 -69.77 -22.24
C PRO A 220 7.13 -70.54 -23.13
N SER A 221 6.73 -69.95 -24.25
CA SER A 221 6.21 -70.70 -25.40
C SER A 221 6.90 -70.18 -26.67
N SER A 222 7.79 -71.01 -27.18
CA SER A 222 8.42 -70.90 -28.50
C SER A 222 7.59 -71.73 -29.49
N PRO A 223 7.79 -71.65 -30.82
CA PRO A 223 7.94 -70.49 -31.70
C PRO A 223 6.95 -70.59 -32.89
N GLU A 224 6.49 -69.48 -33.46
CA GLU A 224 6.09 -69.51 -34.88
C GLU A 224 6.16 -68.14 -35.56
N ALA A 225 6.46 -68.22 -36.84
CA ALA A 225 6.95 -67.19 -37.71
C ALA A 225 5.96 -66.04 -37.96
N SER A 226 6.49 -64.84 -38.23
CA SER A 226 6.45 -64.19 -39.55
C SER A 226 6.83 -62.70 -39.46
N LYS A 227 7.21 -62.14 -40.61
CA LYS A 227 7.98 -60.91 -40.82
C LYS A 227 7.09 -59.64 -40.85
N GLU A 228 7.78 -58.48 -40.77
CA GLU A 228 7.38 -57.14 -41.26
C GLU A 228 6.25 -56.45 -40.44
N ASP A 229 6.24 -55.15 -40.12
CA ASP A 229 6.91 -53.96 -40.64
C ASP A 229 6.84 -52.79 -39.60
N VAL A 230 7.52 -51.71 -39.92
CA VAL A 230 8.02 -50.53 -39.19
C VAL A 230 7.01 -49.52 -38.58
N SER A 231 7.19 -49.21 -37.27
CA SER A 231 7.25 -47.87 -36.59
C SER A 231 6.06 -46.85 -36.63
N PRO A 232 6.07 -45.72 -35.86
CA PRO A 232 5.30 -45.61 -34.62
C PRO A 232 4.32 -44.41 -34.61
N LYS A 233 3.23 -44.48 -33.84
CA LYS A 233 2.52 -43.26 -33.41
C LYS A 233 2.21 -43.30 -31.91
N THR A 234 2.98 -42.45 -31.24
CA THR A 234 2.82 -41.96 -29.88
C THR A 234 1.42 -41.37 -29.68
N LEU A 235 0.62 -41.97 -28.80
CA LEU A 235 -0.64 -41.37 -28.36
C LEU A 235 -0.34 -40.47 -27.15
N ASN A 236 -0.36 -39.18 -27.46
CA ASN A 236 -0.14 -38.04 -26.60
C ASN A 236 -1.05 -38.06 -25.36
N GLN A 237 -0.45 -38.45 -24.24
CA GLN A 237 -0.96 -38.27 -22.89
C GLN A 237 -0.40 -36.92 -22.39
N ASN A 238 -1.19 -35.84 -22.47
CA ASN A 238 -1.15 -34.66 -21.58
C ASN A 238 -1.96 -33.47 -22.13
N SER A 239 -3.20 -33.28 -21.67
CA SER A 239 -3.78 -31.94 -21.53
C SER A 239 -4.99 -31.90 -20.57
N GLN A 240 -4.87 -32.54 -19.41
CA GLN A 240 -5.84 -32.40 -18.32
C GLN A 240 -5.12 -32.19 -16.99
N ALA A 241 -4.43 -31.05 -16.89
CA ALA A 241 -3.90 -30.54 -15.63
C ALA A 241 -3.70 -29.02 -15.72
N LYS A 242 -4.78 -28.24 -15.68
CA LYS A 242 -4.74 -26.85 -15.21
C LYS A 242 -5.99 -26.55 -14.40
N SER A 243 -5.86 -26.89 -13.13
CA SER A 243 -6.75 -26.54 -12.05
C SER A 243 -6.04 -25.54 -11.13
N TRP A 244 -6.84 -24.76 -10.41
CA TRP A 244 -6.49 -24.03 -9.18
C TRP A 244 -5.59 -22.79 -9.32
N TRP A 245 -6.16 -21.69 -9.83
CA TRP A 245 -6.03 -20.33 -9.25
C TRP A 245 -7.19 -19.47 -9.76
N ARG A 246 -8.30 -19.45 -9.03
CA ARG A 246 -9.30 -18.37 -8.99
C ARG A 246 -9.78 -18.23 -7.55
#